data_AF-A0A7S0QMT2-F1
#
_entry.id   AF-A0A7S0QMT2-F1
#
_cell.length_a   1.000
_cell.length_b   1.000
_cell.length_c   1.000
_cell.angle_alpha   90.00
_cell.angle_beta   90.00
_cell.angle_gamma   90.00
#
_symmetry.space_group_name_H-M   'P 1'
#
loop_
_entity.id
_entity.type
_entity.pdbx_description
1 polymer ?
#
loop_
_entity_poly.entity_id
_entity_poly.type
_entity_poly.pdbx_seq_one_letter_code
_entity_poly.pdbx_strand_id
1 'polypeptide(L)'
;RKARNDLKLKLDHSETKVKGAIKAKKIAVKANNRTTLSQQQVIDLQTQVIALKNKEISFLQMEFLRAKGLLSTRGMFERVLQNIYFEQPNPPRNFDAMATCRGIQGYKSGRWTIAVKKAYAPHIAHGGVSNYAQYLYGVLSAGIHGRPWSTNAVQLSLVDRDKLFLEALCKEMGLIT
;
A
#
# COMPACT_ATOMS: atom_id res chain seq x y z
N ARG A 1 4.50 15.90 8.62
CA ARG A 1 5.03 17.17 8.05
C ARG A 1 6.55 17.29 8.20
N LYS A 2 7.14 17.15 9.40
CA LYS A 2 8.59 17.27 9.65
C LYS A 2 9.47 16.31 8.81
N ALA A 3 9.17 15.02 8.81
CA ALA A 3 9.92 14.02 8.04
C ALA A 3 9.88 14.22 6.51
N ARG A 4 8.76 14.76 5.97
CA ARG A 4 8.61 15.09 4.54
C ARG A 4 9.48 16.29 4.15
N ASN A 5 9.60 17.28 5.05
CA ASN A 5 10.49 18.42 4.84
C ASN A 5 11.96 18.00 4.91
N ASP A 6 12.32 17.11 5.83
CA ASP A 6 13.71 16.61 5.96
C ASP A 6 14.15 15.77 4.75
N LEU A 7 13.25 14.95 4.20
CA LEU A 7 13.52 14.16 2.98
C LEU A 7 13.63 15.06 1.74
N LYS A 8 12.76 16.06 1.63
CA LYS A 8 12.81 17.06 0.55
C LYS A 8 14.11 17.86 0.60
N LEU A 9 14.53 18.31 1.78
CA LEU A 9 15.82 18.97 2.00
C LEU A 9 17.00 18.09 1.58
N LYS A 10 16.98 16.79 1.91
CA LYS A 10 18.04 15.84 1.49
C LYS A 10 18.05 15.61 -0.02
N LEU A 11 16.88 15.54 -0.65
CA LEU A 11 16.75 15.36 -2.09
C LEU A 11 17.22 16.61 -2.84
N ASP A 12 16.76 17.80 -2.43
CA ASP A 12 17.15 19.08 -3.00
C ASP A 12 18.66 19.29 -2.85
N HIS A 13 19.24 18.97 -1.69
CA HIS A 13 20.68 19.05 -1.47
C HIS A 13 21.46 18.05 -2.36
N SER A 14 20.91 16.87 -2.62
CA SER A 14 21.52 15.87 -3.50
C SER A 14 21.42 16.26 -4.98
N GLU A 15 20.28 16.77 -5.42
CA GLU A 15 20.11 17.33 -6.77
C GLU A 15 21.04 18.52 -7.01
N THR A 16 21.20 19.39 -6.01
CA THR A 16 22.09 20.55 -6.10
C THR A 16 23.55 20.11 -6.19
N LYS A 17 23.95 19.08 -5.44
CA LYS A 17 25.27 18.44 -5.58
C LYS A 17 25.48 17.81 -6.95
N VAL A 18 24.48 17.12 -7.50
CA VAL A 18 24.56 16.52 -8.84
C VAL A 18 24.62 17.59 -9.93
N LYS A 19 23.76 18.62 -9.88
CA LYS A 19 23.80 19.76 -10.82
C LYS A 19 25.12 20.52 -10.72
N GLY A 20 25.64 20.71 -9.50
CA GLY A 20 26.95 21.28 -9.23
C GLY A 20 28.08 20.45 -9.83
N ALA A 21 28.06 19.13 -9.64
CA ALA A 21 29.04 18.21 -10.21
C ALA A 21 28.98 18.17 -11.74
N ILE A 22 27.79 18.24 -12.35
CA ILE A 22 27.62 18.31 -13.81
C ILE A 22 28.15 19.64 -14.36
N LYS A 23 27.88 20.76 -13.68
CA LYS A 23 28.37 22.10 -14.08
C LYS A 23 29.88 22.20 -13.93
N ALA A 24 30.44 21.70 -12.82
CA ALA A 24 31.88 21.60 -12.58
C ALA A 24 32.54 20.69 -13.63
N LYS A 25 31.91 19.58 -14.01
CA LYS A 25 32.40 18.69 -15.08
C LYS A 25 32.40 19.37 -16.46
N LYS A 26 31.37 20.16 -16.81
CA LYS A 26 31.36 20.94 -18.06
C LYS A 26 32.47 21.99 -18.11
N ILE A 27 32.81 22.59 -16.96
CA ILE A 27 33.90 23.56 -16.84
C ILE A 27 35.27 22.84 -16.87
N ALA A 28 35.41 21.70 -16.20
CA ALA A 28 36.63 20.90 -16.16
C ALA A 28 36.95 20.21 -17.50
N VAL A 29 35.94 19.73 -18.22
CA VAL A 29 36.08 19.16 -19.58
C VAL A 29 36.54 20.22 -20.59
N LYS A 30 36.24 21.51 -20.35
CA LYS A 30 36.75 22.64 -21.15
C LYS A 30 38.19 23.05 -20.81
N ALA A 31 38.76 22.60 -19.69
CA ALA A 31 39.96 23.20 -19.08
C ALA A 31 41.20 22.29 -18.98
N ASN A 32 41.28 21.19 -19.74
CA ASN A 32 42.33 20.15 -19.74
C ASN A 32 42.11 18.96 -18.79
N ASN A 33 42.18 17.79 -19.41
CA ASN A 33 42.46 16.45 -18.89
C ASN A 33 42.96 16.36 -17.43
N ARG A 34 42.07 16.00 -16.49
CA ARG A 34 42.27 14.99 -15.41
C ARG A 34 41.17 15.10 -14.35
N THR A 35 40.06 14.38 -14.57
CA THR A 35 39.30 13.60 -13.58
C THR A 35 38.04 13.09 -14.27
N THR A 36 38.24 12.23 -15.27
CA THR A 36 37.17 11.35 -15.73
C THR A 36 36.92 10.37 -14.60
N LEU A 37 35.77 10.52 -13.91
CA LEU A 37 35.25 9.43 -13.08
C LEU A 37 35.34 8.15 -13.90
N SER A 38 35.91 7.08 -13.33
CA SER A 38 36.01 5.81 -14.04
C SER A 38 34.61 5.35 -14.45
N GLN A 39 34.49 4.57 -15.53
CA GLN A 39 33.19 3.99 -15.92
C GLN A 39 32.50 3.30 -14.74
N GLN A 40 33.28 2.66 -13.85
CA GLN A 40 32.77 2.06 -12.63
C GLN A 40 32.16 3.08 -11.66
N GLN A 41 32.83 4.21 -11.42
CA GLN A 41 32.28 5.28 -10.57
C GLN A 41 31.00 5.90 -11.14
N VAL A 42 30.87 5.94 -12.47
CA VAL A 42 29.64 6.41 -13.13
C VAL A 42 28.51 5.38 -12.95
N ILE A 43 28.80 4.09 -13.10
CA ILE A 43 27.85 2.99 -12.87
C ILE A 43 27.38 2.95 -11.41
N ASP A 44 28.28 3.12 -10.46
CA ASP A 44 27.96 3.12 -9.03
C ASP A 44 27.04 4.30 -8.67
N LEU A 45 27.32 5.49 -9.20
CA LEU A 45 26.48 6.68 -9.03
C LEU A 45 25.09 6.50 -9.67
N GLN A 46 25.03 5.93 -10.88
CA GLN A 46 23.75 5.62 -11.54
C GLN A 46 22.93 4.61 -10.73
N THR A 47 23.58 3.57 -10.20
CA THR A 47 22.95 2.55 -9.35
C THR A 47 22.40 3.16 -8.06
N GLN A 48 23.14 4.06 -7.41
CA GLN A 48 22.67 4.79 -6.24
C GLN A 48 21.47 5.70 -6.55
N VAL A 49 21.48 6.39 -7.69
CA VAL A 49 20.35 7.23 -8.12
C VAL A 49 19.11 6.39 -8.39
N ILE A 50 19.25 5.23 -9.05
CA ILE A 50 18.14 4.29 -9.28
C ILE A 50 17.58 3.78 -7.94
N ALA A 51 18.44 3.39 -7.01
CA ALA A 51 18.01 2.93 -5.68
C ALA A 51 17.27 4.01 -4.89
N LEU A 52 17.71 5.28 -4.98
CA LEU A 52 17.04 6.41 -4.34
C LEU A 52 15.68 6.70 -4.98
N LYS A 53 15.58 6.68 -6.31
CA LYS A 53 14.31 6.84 -7.03
C LYS A 53 13.32 5.73 -6.71
N ASN A 54 13.78 4.49 -6.65
CA ASN A 54 12.93 3.36 -6.28
C ASN A 54 12.39 3.53 -4.85
N LYS A 55 13.22 3.98 -3.90
CA LYS A 55 12.77 4.32 -2.53
C LYS A 55 11.74 5.44 -2.51
N GLU A 56 11.91 6.47 -3.32
CA GLU A 56 10.96 7.59 -3.42
C GLU A 56 9.62 7.14 -4.02
N ILE A 57 9.64 6.33 -5.08
CA ILE A 57 8.42 5.74 -5.68
C ILE A 57 7.69 4.91 -4.63
N SER A 58 8.39 4.03 -3.90
CA SER A 58 7.77 3.23 -2.84
C SER A 58 7.19 4.11 -1.72
N PHE A 59 7.86 5.19 -1.34
CA PHE A 59 7.35 6.13 -0.35
C PHE A 59 6.09 6.87 -0.82
N LEU A 60 6.07 7.35 -2.06
CA LEU A 60 4.91 8.02 -2.65
C LEU A 60 3.72 7.07 -2.81
N GLN A 61 3.96 5.81 -3.19
CA GLN A 61 2.93 4.76 -3.22
C GLN A 61 2.35 4.52 -1.82
N MET A 62 3.19 4.43 -0.79
CA MET A 62 2.76 4.30 0.60
C MET A 62 1.93 5.50 1.07
N GLU A 63 2.37 6.73 0.79
CA GLU A 63 1.61 7.95 1.15
C GLU A 63 0.28 8.04 0.38
N PHE A 64 0.23 7.59 -0.86
CA PHE A 64 -1.01 7.51 -1.64
C PHE A 64 -1.99 6.48 -1.07
N LEU A 65 -1.50 5.30 -0.69
CA LEU A 65 -2.28 4.28 0.00
C LEU A 65 -2.76 4.79 1.37
N ARG A 66 -1.94 5.60 2.07
CA ARG A 66 -2.31 6.27 3.32
C ARG A 66 -3.46 7.26 3.11
N ALA A 67 -3.32 8.13 2.11
CA ALA A 67 -4.30 9.16 1.78
C ALA A 67 -5.65 8.57 1.36
N LYS A 68 -5.64 7.35 0.78
CA LYS A 68 -6.85 6.59 0.42
C LYS A 68 -7.46 5.79 1.57
N GLY A 69 -6.90 5.86 2.78
CA GLY A 69 -7.36 5.06 3.93
C GLY A 69 -7.02 3.57 3.85
N LEU A 70 -6.31 3.13 2.80
CA LEU A 70 -5.88 1.75 2.56
C LEU A 70 -4.78 1.27 3.52
N LEU A 71 -4.11 2.19 4.21
CA LEU A 71 -3.22 1.87 5.33
C LEU A 71 -3.99 1.76 6.65
N SER A 72 -5.14 1.08 6.62
CA SER A 72 -5.85 0.61 7.80
C SER A 72 -6.46 -0.75 7.48
N THR A 73 -6.55 -1.63 8.47
CA THR A 73 -7.18 -2.95 8.34
C THR A 73 -8.63 -2.81 7.89
N ARG A 74 -9.32 -1.78 8.38
CA ARG A 74 -10.65 -1.35 7.93
C ARG A 74 -10.66 -0.95 6.46
N GLY A 75 -9.80 -0.03 6.03
CA GLY A 75 -9.81 0.48 4.66
C GLY A 75 -9.36 -0.56 3.63
N MET A 76 -8.45 -1.47 4.00
CA MET A 76 -8.14 -2.65 3.20
C MET A 76 -9.39 -3.53 3.04
N PHE A 77 -10.07 -3.86 4.14
CA PHE A 77 -11.27 -4.69 4.07
C PHE A 77 -12.41 -4.00 3.30
N GLU A 78 -12.60 -2.70 3.50
CA GLU A 78 -13.57 -1.90 2.75
C GLU A 78 -13.26 -1.86 1.26
N ARG A 79 -11.97 -1.87 0.87
CA ARG A 79 -11.57 -1.99 -0.53
C ARG A 79 -11.93 -3.34 -1.12
N VAL A 80 -11.77 -4.42 -0.37
CA VAL A 80 -12.24 -5.75 -0.77
C VAL A 80 -13.75 -5.75 -0.96
N LEU A 81 -14.50 -5.15 -0.04
CA LEU A 81 -15.96 -5.00 -0.15
C LEU A 81 -16.36 -4.16 -1.38
N GLN A 82 -15.67 -3.05 -1.66
CA GLN A 82 -15.91 -2.28 -2.88
C GLN A 82 -15.68 -3.12 -4.13
N ASN A 83 -14.62 -3.93 -4.17
CA ASN A 83 -14.37 -4.77 -5.32
C ASN A 83 -15.47 -5.85 -5.49
N ILE A 84 -15.92 -6.48 -4.40
CA ILE A 84 -17.07 -7.42 -4.41
C ILE A 84 -18.33 -6.74 -4.94
N TYR A 85 -18.56 -5.51 -4.49
CA TYR A 85 -19.71 -4.71 -4.90
C TYR A 85 -19.69 -4.42 -6.40
N PHE A 86 -18.55 -3.98 -6.95
CA PHE A 86 -18.39 -3.70 -8.38
C PHE A 86 -18.34 -4.96 -9.26
N GLU A 87 -18.14 -6.14 -8.70
CA GLU A 87 -18.27 -7.42 -9.40
C GLU A 87 -19.73 -7.82 -9.67
N GLN A 88 -20.70 -7.21 -8.99
CA GLN A 88 -22.11 -7.56 -9.17
C GLN A 88 -22.68 -7.02 -10.48
N PRO A 89 -23.58 -7.75 -11.15
CA PRO A 89 -24.29 -7.23 -12.33
C PRO A 89 -25.17 -6.05 -11.91
N ASN A 90 -24.94 -4.89 -12.52
CA ASN A 90 -25.61 -3.62 -12.20
C ASN A 90 -25.45 -3.21 -10.73
N PRO A 91 -24.23 -2.86 -10.30
CA PRO A 91 -24.02 -2.38 -8.94
C PRO A 91 -24.84 -1.09 -8.73
N PRO A 92 -25.53 -0.91 -7.59
CA PRO A 92 -26.18 0.36 -7.28
C PRO A 92 -25.19 1.53 -7.35
N ARG A 93 -25.67 2.77 -7.48
CA ARG A 93 -24.74 3.93 -7.66
C ARG A 93 -23.85 4.21 -6.43
N ASN A 94 -24.33 3.88 -5.24
CA ASN A 94 -23.64 4.20 -3.99
C ASN A 94 -23.21 2.93 -3.27
N PHE A 95 -21.89 2.77 -3.10
CA PHE A 95 -21.33 1.68 -2.33
C PHE A 95 -21.76 1.75 -0.86
N ASP A 96 -22.28 0.64 -0.34
CA ASP A 96 -22.57 0.44 1.08
C ASP A 96 -21.83 -0.83 1.54
N ALA A 97 -20.85 -0.63 2.43
CA ALA A 97 -20.03 -1.71 2.96
C ALA A 97 -20.85 -2.74 3.77
N MET A 98 -21.79 -2.28 4.60
CA MET A 98 -22.62 -3.16 5.42
C MET A 98 -23.64 -3.94 4.58
N ALA A 99 -24.25 -3.29 3.59
CA ALA A 99 -25.11 -3.98 2.63
C ALA A 99 -24.33 -5.04 1.83
N THR A 100 -23.10 -4.71 1.43
CA THR A 100 -22.21 -5.66 0.76
C THR A 100 -21.89 -6.84 1.67
N CYS A 101 -21.49 -6.62 2.93
CA CYS A 101 -21.26 -7.69 3.91
C CYS A 101 -22.44 -8.65 4.02
N ARG A 102 -23.67 -8.09 4.13
CA ARG A 102 -24.91 -8.89 4.19
C ARG A 102 -25.08 -9.77 2.95
N GLY A 103 -24.75 -9.26 1.77
CA GLY A 103 -24.95 -9.91 0.47
C GLY A 103 -23.90 -10.97 0.08
N ILE A 104 -22.70 -10.97 0.68
CA ILE A 104 -21.56 -11.85 0.28
C ILE A 104 -21.97 -13.32 0.18
N GLN A 105 -22.82 -13.80 1.10
CA GLN A 105 -23.28 -15.19 1.09
C GLN A 105 -23.94 -15.55 -0.25
N GLY A 106 -24.81 -14.67 -0.77
CA GLY A 106 -25.58 -14.87 -1.99
C GLY A 106 -24.82 -14.57 -3.28
N TYR A 107 -23.73 -13.80 -3.23
CA TYR A 107 -22.92 -13.51 -4.41
C TYR A 107 -22.19 -14.77 -4.89
N LYS A 108 -22.46 -15.21 -6.12
CA LYS A 108 -21.96 -16.50 -6.65
C LYS A 108 -20.66 -16.38 -7.44
N SER A 109 -20.38 -15.21 -8.01
CA SER A 109 -19.29 -14.98 -8.95
C SER A 109 -18.44 -13.76 -8.56
N GLY A 110 -17.22 -13.72 -9.08
CA GLY A 110 -16.27 -12.63 -8.84
C GLY A 110 -15.04 -13.09 -8.08
N ARG A 111 -13.87 -12.59 -8.48
CA ARG A 111 -12.57 -12.93 -7.88
C ARG A 111 -12.58 -12.61 -6.39
N TRP A 112 -13.08 -11.44 -6.01
CA TRP A 112 -13.06 -10.97 -4.63
C TRP A 112 -14.12 -11.68 -3.78
N THR A 113 -15.27 -11.99 -4.37
CA THR A 113 -16.29 -12.83 -3.72
C THR A 113 -15.75 -14.21 -3.37
N ILE A 114 -15.03 -14.84 -4.31
CA ILE A 114 -14.37 -16.14 -4.10
C ILE A 114 -13.25 -16.02 -3.06
N ALA A 115 -12.41 -14.99 -3.16
CA ALA A 115 -11.32 -14.76 -2.23
C ALA A 115 -11.80 -14.63 -0.77
N VAL A 116 -12.87 -13.86 -0.52
CA VAL A 116 -13.45 -13.73 0.82
C VAL A 116 -14.03 -15.04 1.33
N LYS A 117 -14.73 -15.80 0.49
CA LYS A 117 -15.27 -17.11 0.87
C LYS A 117 -14.16 -18.12 1.19
N LYS A 118 -13.07 -18.11 0.41
CA LYS A 118 -11.89 -18.94 0.64
C LYS A 118 -11.16 -18.55 1.91
N ALA A 119 -10.96 -17.25 2.15
CA ALA A 119 -10.38 -16.74 3.39
C ALA A 119 -11.26 -17.07 4.61
N TYR A 120 -12.57 -17.15 4.44
CA TYR A 120 -13.51 -17.53 5.50
C TYR A 120 -13.57 -19.04 5.78
N ALA A 121 -13.26 -19.91 4.81
CA ALA A 121 -13.42 -21.37 4.96
C ALA A 121 -12.77 -21.97 6.23
N PRO A 122 -11.60 -21.50 6.72
CA PRO A 122 -11.02 -21.96 7.99
C PRO A 122 -11.77 -21.47 9.25
N HIS A 123 -12.75 -20.59 9.11
CA HIS A 123 -13.43 -19.87 10.20
C HIS A 123 -14.94 -20.20 10.33
N ILE A 124 -15.40 -21.29 9.70
CA ILE A 124 -16.83 -21.72 9.60
C ILE A 124 -17.59 -21.74 10.95
N ALA A 125 -16.89 -21.86 12.08
CA ALA A 125 -17.47 -21.83 13.42
C ALA A 125 -18.25 -20.52 13.78
N HIS A 126 -18.19 -19.46 12.95
CA HIS A 126 -18.85 -18.16 13.18
C HIS A 126 -20.12 -17.93 12.34
N GLY A 127 -20.72 -19.01 11.83
CA GLY A 127 -21.95 -18.94 11.03
C GLY A 127 -21.69 -18.78 9.54
N GLY A 128 -22.46 -17.92 8.86
CA GLY A 128 -22.24 -17.64 7.44
C GLY A 128 -21.12 -16.61 7.22
N VAL A 129 -20.48 -16.63 6.04
CA VAL A 129 -19.46 -15.64 5.67
C VAL A 129 -19.99 -14.20 5.79
N SER A 130 -21.29 -14.02 5.56
CA SER A 130 -21.99 -12.75 5.74
C SER A 130 -22.01 -12.27 7.20
N ASN A 131 -22.27 -13.15 8.16
CA ASN A 131 -22.28 -12.80 9.59
C ASN A 131 -20.87 -12.45 10.06
N TYR A 132 -19.88 -13.23 9.64
CA TYR A 132 -18.48 -12.97 9.96
C TYR A 132 -17.98 -11.66 9.36
N ALA A 133 -18.31 -11.36 8.09
CA ALA A 133 -17.95 -10.10 7.46
C ALA A 133 -18.59 -8.89 8.15
N GLN A 134 -19.84 -8.99 8.61
CA GLN A 134 -20.51 -7.94 9.39
C GLN A 134 -19.84 -7.73 10.75
N TYR A 135 -19.58 -8.81 11.49
CA TYR A 135 -18.84 -8.76 12.75
C TYR A 135 -17.48 -8.07 12.57
N LEU A 136 -16.69 -8.53 11.60
CA LEU A 136 -15.34 -8.02 11.37
C LEU A 136 -15.38 -6.56 10.93
N TYR A 137 -16.29 -6.17 10.05
CA TYR A 137 -16.45 -4.77 9.66
C TYR A 137 -16.83 -3.88 10.87
N GLY A 138 -17.68 -4.38 11.77
CA GLY A 138 -18.03 -3.73 13.04
C GLY A 138 -16.82 -3.55 13.96
N VAL A 139 -16.05 -4.62 14.20
CA VAL A 139 -14.82 -4.60 15.01
C VAL A 139 -13.80 -3.60 14.46
N LEU A 140 -13.60 -3.62 13.14
CA LEU A 140 -12.68 -2.71 12.45
C LEU A 140 -13.17 -1.26 12.44
N SER A 141 -14.47 -1.03 12.61
CA SER A 141 -15.10 0.30 12.66
C SER A 141 -15.21 0.88 14.08
N ALA A 142 -15.07 0.06 15.12
CA ALA A 142 -15.14 0.48 16.52
C ALA A 142 -13.97 1.40 16.96
N GLY A 143 -12.92 1.55 16.12
CA GLY A 143 -11.90 2.59 16.25
C GLY A 143 -12.12 3.69 15.22
N ILE A 144 -12.39 4.92 15.68
CA ILE A 144 -12.89 6.07 14.90
C ILE A 144 -12.31 6.22 13.48
N HIS A 145 -11.05 5.89 13.20
CA HIS A 145 -10.53 5.84 11.82
C HIS A 145 -9.43 4.77 11.62
N GLY A 146 -9.41 3.73 12.46
CA GLY A 146 -8.27 2.81 12.54
C GLY A 146 -7.02 3.49 13.12
N ARG A 147 -6.18 2.74 13.86
CA ARG A 147 -4.89 3.28 14.31
C ARG A 147 -4.01 3.53 13.07
N PRO A 148 -3.45 4.73 12.87
CA PRO A 148 -2.52 4.97 11.76
C PRO A 148 -1.32 4.04 11.92
N TRP A 149 -0.88 3.41 10.83
CA TRP A 149 0.29 2.54 10.83
C TRP A 149 1.50 3.32 11.36
N SER A 150 1.96 2.98 12.56
CA SER A 150 3.33 3.27 12.96
C SER A 150 4.22 2.27 12.23
N THR A 151 5.04 2.78 11.30
CA THR A 151 6.14 2.08 10.62
C THR A 151 5.77 0.78 9.89
N ASN A 152 5.65 0.85 8.56
CA ASN A 152 5.86 -0.22 7.58
C ASN A 152 5.15 -1.59 7.76
N ALA A 153 4.21 -1.73 8.69
CA ALA A 153 3.48 -2.98 8.89
C ALA A 153 2.01 -2.70 9.25
N VAL A 154 1.13 -3.57 8.75
CA VAL A 154 -0.26 -3.65 9.19
C VAL A 154 -0.25 -4.07 10.67
N GLN A 155 -0.55 -3.16 11.60
CA GLN A 155 -0.77 -3.56 12.99
C GLN A 155 -2.18 -4.16 13.12
N LEU A 156 -2.28 -5.46 12.92
CA LEU A 156 -3.47 -6.26 13.22
C LEU A 156 -3.46 -6.55 14.73
N SER A 157 -3.81 -5.57 15.56
CA SER A 157 -4.13 -5.80 16.99
C SER A 157 -5.51 -6.46 17.10
N LEU A 158 -5.62 -7.64 16.52
CA LEU A 158 -6.85 -8.43 16.41
C LEU A 158 -6.60 -9.81 17.01
N VAL A 159 -7.68 -10.50 17.37
CA VAL A 159 -7.62 -11.92 17.71
C VAL A 159 -7.04 -12.69 16.51
N ASP A 160 -6.23 -13.72 16.76
CA ASP A 160 -5.44 -14.42 15.72
C ASP A 160 -6.27 -14.87 14.51
N ARG A 161 -7.54 -15.22 14.74
CA ARG A 161 -8.50 -15.58 13.71
C ARG A 161 -8.76 -14.44 12.70
N ASP A 162 -9.11 -13.26 13.21
CA ASP A 162 -9.45 -12.09 12.40
C ASP A 162 -8.20 -11.60 11.65
N LYS A 163 -7.03 -11.73 12.29
CA LYS A 163 -5.73 -11.49 11.68
C LYS A 163 -5.47 -12.42 10.49
N LEU A 164 -5.64 -13.74 10.64
CA LEU A 164 -5.44 -14.72 9.57
C LEU A 164 -6.36 -14.48 8.37
N PHE A 165 -7.63 -14.14 8.62
CA PHE A 165 -8.58 -13.78 7.56
C PHE A 165 -8.09 -12.57 6.76
N LEU A 166 -7.70 -11.49 7.44
CA LEU A 166 -7.23 -10.27 6.78
C LEU A 166 -5.87 -10.46 6.08
N GLU A 167 -4.98 -11.29 6.63
CA GLU A 167 -3.71 -11.66 5.99
C GLU A 167 -3.93 -12.41 4.67
N ALA A 168 -4.89 -13.35 4.62
CA ALA A 168 -5.25 -14.03 3.38
C ALA A 168 -5.72 -13.04 2.31
N LEU A 169 -6.54 -12.06 2.68
CA LEU A 169 -6.99 -11.00 1.76
C LEU A 169 -5.84 -10.06 1.34
N CYS A 170 -4.94 -9.72 2.26
CA CYS A 170 -3.76 -8.93 1.93
C CYS A 170 -2.83 -9.64 0.93
N LYS A 171 -2.68 -10.96 1.04
CA LYS A 171 -1.95 -11.79 0.06
C LYS A 171 -2.63 -11.76 -1.31
N GLU A 172 -3.95 -11.92 -1.34
CA GLU A 172 -4.74 -11.81 -2.60
C GLU A 172 -4.65 -10.43 -3.25
N MET A 173 -4.46 -9.37 -2.46
CA MET A 173 -4.20 -8.01 -2.92
C MET A 173 -2.73 -7.75 -3.32
N GLY A 174 -1.80 -8.66 -3.04
CA GLY A 174 -0.37 -8.47 -3.25
C GLY A 174 0.26 -7.43 -2.30
N LEU A 175 -0.36 -7.18 -1.14
CA LEU A 175 0.14 -6.23 -0.14
C LEU A 175 1.19 -6.85 0.79
N ILE A 176 1.12 -8.18 0.98
CA ILE A 176 2.10 -8.97 1.73
C ILE A 176 2.38 -10.26 0.95
N THR A 177 3.61 -10.76 1.05
CA THR A 177 4.08 -12.03 0.47
C THR A 177 3.96 -13.16 1.46
#